data_AF-A0A968NMZ0-F1
#
_entry.id   AF-A0A968NMZ0-F1
#
_cell.length_a   1.000
_cell.length_b   1.000
_cell.length_c   1.000
_cell.angle_alpha   90.00
_cell.angle_beta   90.00
_cell.angle_gamma   90.00
#
_symmetry.space_group_name_H-M   'P 1'
#
loop_
_entity.id
_entity.type
_entity.pdbx_description
1 polymer ?
#
loop_
_entity_poly.entity_id
_entity_poly.type
_entity_poly.pdbx_seq_one_letter_code
_entity_poly.pdbx_strand_id
1 'polypeptide(L)'
;DQAEISEHIRRCVESGYDAEIDSYIDSEEYTSAFGDNGVPYFRGASSMIGHKQVEYNRMFGLVRGFAETSSAVKDSQLVYSVATNSSSKITPTAKVGSTEKRFKILVKGCKFDSPRRVSTSEYIVSASKMTPQIQRIHRTSGKIISITEII
;
A
#
# COMPACT_ATOMS: atom_id res chain seq x y z
N ASP A 1 18.82 0.20 2.84
CA ASP A 1 19.03 0.83 4.19
C ASP A 1 19.78 2.15 4.11
N GLN A 2 19.90 2.93 5.21
CA GLN A 2 20.73 4.15 5.19
C GLN A 2 22.21 3.87 4.84
N ALA A 3 22.76 2.74 5.32
CA ALA A 3 24.14 2.36 5.02
C ALA A 3 24.36 2.17 3.51
N GLU A 4 23.48 1.39 2.87
CA GLU A 4 23.46 1.17 1.42
C GLU A 4 23.33 2.49 0.64
N ILE A 5 22.38 3.35 0.99
CA ILE A 5 22.24 4.67 0.34
C ILE A 5 23.51 5.51 0.50
N SER A 6 24.12 5.48 1.69
CA SER A 6 25.35 6.24 1.93
C SER A 6 26.53 5.75 1.09
N GLU A 7 26.57 4.45 0.79
CA GLU A 7 27.58 3.85 -0.09
C GLU A 7 27.39 4.33 -1.54
N HIS A 8 26.18 4.25 -2.07
CA HIS A 8 25.88 4.73 -3.43
C HIS A 8 26.14 6.24 -3.59
N ILE A 9 25.77 7.05 -2.59
CA ILE A 9 26.07 8.49 -2.60
C ILE A 9 27.59 8.72 -2.63
N ARG A 10 28.37 8.02 -1.80
CA ARG A 10 29.83 8.14 -1.80
C ARG A 10 30.42 7.75 -3.15
N ARG A 11 30.02 6.61 -3.70
CA ARG A 11 30.48 6.13 -5.01
C ARG A 11 30.19 7.13 -6.12
N CYS A 12 28.98 7.70 -6.14
CA CYS A 12 28.59 8.71 -7.12
C CYS A 12 29.43 9.99 -6.99
N VAL A 13 29.72 10.42 -5.76
CA VAL A 13 30.53 11.62 -5.49
C VAL A 13 32.01 11.41 -5.82
N GLU A 14 32.56 10.23 -5.51
CA GLU A 14 33.99 9.93 -5.64
C GLU A 14 34.37 9.49 -7.07
N SER A 15 33.53 8.67 -7.70
CA SER A 15 33.82 8.01 -8.98
C SER A 15 32.93 8.48 -10.13
N GLY A 16 31.93 9.32 -9.85
CA GLY A 16 31.00 9.84 -10.85
C GLY A 16 29.75 8.97 -11.05
N TYR A 17 28.86 9.45 -11.91
CA TYR A 17 27.55 8.83 -12.18
C TYR A 17 27.66 7.47 -12.87
N ASP A 18 28.49 7.36 -13.91
CA ASP A 18 28.64 6.11 -14.67
C ASP A 18 29.12 4.96 -13.78
N ALA A 19 30.07 5.24 -12.88
CA ALA A 19 30.56 4.25 -11.92
C ALA A 19 29.49 3.83 -10.89
N GLU A 20 28.52 4.69 -10.59
CA GLU A 20 27.39 4.32 -9.74
C GLU A 20 26.41 3.40 -10.47
N ILE A 21 26.14 3.65 -11.75
CA ILE A 21 25.34 2.77 -12.59
C ILE A 21 25.99 1.39 -12.75
N ASP A 22 27.29 1.36 -13.06
CA ASP A 22 28.06 0.12 -13.20
C ASP A 22 28.02 -0.71 -11.92
N SER A 23 28.00 -0.06 -10.74
CA SER A 23 27.93 -0.78 -9.46
C SER A 23 26.65 -1.58 -9.24
N TYR A 24 25.54 -1.24 -9.90
CA TYR A 24 24.33 -2.06 -9.86
C TYR A 24 24.41 -3.23 -10.84
N ILE A 25 24.94 -3.01 -12.04
CA ILE A 25 24.95 -3.99 -13.13
C ILE A 25 26.00 -5.07 -12.88
N ASP A 26 27.19 -4.68 -12.44
CA ASP A 26 28.32 -5.58 -12.18
C ASP A 26 28.25 -6.23 -10.79
N SER A 27 27.12 -6.08 -10.09
CA SER A 27 26.91 -6.68 -8.77
C SER A 27 26.67 -8.18 -8.85
N GLU A 28 27.09 -8.91 -7.80
CA GLU A 28 26.74 -10.32 -7.62
C GLU A 28 25.21 -10.51 -7.49
N GLU A 29 24.50 -9.51 -6.94
CA GLU A 29 23.03 -9.53 -6.83
C GLU A 29 22.35 -9.50 -8.21
N TYR A 30 22.87 -8.69 -9.13
CA TYR A 30 22.35 -8.63 -10.50
C TYR A 30 22.61 -9.95 -11.24
N THR A 31 23.87 -10.41 -11.23
CA THR A 31 24.28 -11.64 -11.90
C THR A 31 23.53 -12.86 -11.37
N SER A 32 23.42 -13.02 -10.05
CA SER A 32 22.78 -14.19 -9.43
C SER A 32 21.28 -14.31 -9.71
N ALA A 33 20.61 -13.19 -10.02
CA ALA A 33 19.15 -13.19 -10.10
C ALA A 33 18.58 -12.80 -11.47
N PHE A 34 19.39 -12.26 -12.39
CA PHE A 34 19.01 -12.08 -13.80
C PHE A 34 19.91 -12.86 -14.77
N GLY A 35 21.19 -13.06 -14.43
CA GLY A 35 22.20 -13.62 -15.32
C GLY A 35 22.47 -12.75 -16.56
N ASP A 36 23.19 -13.29 -17.54
CA ASP A 36 23.68 -12.51 -18.68
C ASP A 36 22.64 -12.31 -19.79
N ASN A 37 21.68 -13.24 -19.92
CA ASN A 37 20.75 -13.30 -21.06
C ASN A 37 19.30 -13.00 -20.66
N GLY A 38 19.05 -12.59 -19.41
CA GLY A 38 17.72 -12.29 -18.88
C GLY A 38 17.44 -10.79 -18.84
N VAL A 39 16.22 -10.38 -19.20
CA VAL A 39 15.79 -8.99 -19.00
C VAL A 39 15.42 -8.79 -17.52
N PRO A 40 15.93 -7.74 -16.86
CA PRO A 40 15.56 -7.43 -15.48
C PRO A 40 14.06 -7.30 -15.29
N TYR A 41 13.56 -7.91 -14.22
CA TYR A 41 12.15 -7.88 -13.84
C TYR A 41 11.98 -7.55 -12.35
N PHE A 42 10.80 -7.06 -12.01
CA PHE A 42 10.47 -6.71 -10.64
C PHE A 42 10.44 -7.94 -9.72
N ARG A 43 11.28 -7.94 -8.68
CA ARG A 43 11.43 -9.05 -7.71
C ARG A 43 10.92 -8.75 -6.30
N GLY A 44 10.57 -7.51 -5.99
CA GLY A 44 10.16 -7.12 -4.64
C GLY A 44 8.73 -7.52 -4.25
N ALA A 45 8.05 -8.35 -5.06
CA ALA A 45 6.74 -8.94 -4.77
C ALA A 45 6.82 -10.12 -3.80
N SER A 46 8.01 -10.65 -3.54
CA SER A 46 8.28 -11.75 -2.61
C SER A 46 9.31 -11.34 -1.56
N SER A 47 9.34 -12.07 -0.44
CA SER A 47 10.43 -11.96 0.52
C SER A 47 11.69 -12.59 -0.05
N MET A 48 12.81 -11.88 -0.01
CA MET A 48 14.11 -12.35 -0.48
C MET A 48 15.01 -12.69 0.70
N ILE A 49 15.90 -13.65 0.51
CA ILE A 49 16.88 -14.06 1.52
C ILE A 49 17.93 -12.94 1.66
N GLY A 50 18.27 -12.55 2.89
CA GLY A 50 19.21 -11.45 3.15
C GLY A 50 18.58 -10.05 3.22
N HIS A 51 17.32 -9.91 2.78
CA HIS A 51 16.59 -8.64 2.79
C HIS A 51 15.70 -8.47 4.01
N LYS A 52 15.49 -7.22 4.42
CA LYS A 52 14.62 -6.90 5.55
C LYS A 52 13.16 -6.96 5.12
N GLN A 53 12.28 -7.51 5.96
CA GLN A 53 10.82 -7.49 5.71
C GLN A 53 10.27 -6.06 5.50
N VAL A 54 10.95 -5.06 6.06
CA VAL A 54 10.59 -3.65 5.86
C VAL A 54 10.71 -3.23 4.40
N GLU A 55 11.67 -3.78 3.65
CA GLU A 55 11.87 -3.49 2.22
C GLU A 55 10.71 -3.99 1.37
N TYR A 56 10.19 -5.18 1.69
CA TYR A 56 8.96 -5.69 1.09
C TYR A 56 7.81 -4.68 1.22
N ASN A 57 7.57 -4.17 2.43
CA ASN A 57 6.52 -3.18 2.67
C ASN A 57 6.78 -1.84 1.95
N ARG A 58 8.04 -1.42 1.85
CA ARG A 58 8.45 -0.21 1.10
C ARG A 58 8.21 -0.36 -0.39
N MET A 59 8.42 -1.55 -0.93
CA MET A 59 8.26 -1.82 -2.34
C MET A 59 6.81 -1.67 -2.83
N PHE A 60 5.83 -2.01 -1.99
CA PHE A 60 4.41 -1.71 -2.26
C PHE A 60 4.07 -0.21 -2.30
N GLY A 61 4.94 0.64 -1.76
CA GLY A 61 4.81 2.10 -1.90
C GLY A 61 5.19 2.56 -3.30
N LEU A 62 6.30 2.02 -3.83
CA LEU A 62 6.88 2.37 -5.12
C LEU A 62 6.14 1.74 -6.30
N VAL A 63 5.83 0.44 -6.20
CA VAL A 63 5.20 -0.34 -7.27
C VAL A 63 3.71 -0.52 -6.96
N ARG A 64 2.89 0.13 -7.76
CA ARG A 64 1.42 0.23 -7.72
C ARG A 64 0.76 -0.52 -8.87
N GLY A 65 1.52 -1.24 -9.69
CA GLY A 65 1.01 -2.17 -10.71
C GLY A 65 1.12 -1.63 -12.13
N PHE A 66 0.68 -2.41 -13.12
CA PHE A 66 1.00 -2.19 -14.54
C PHE A 66 0.57 -0.83 -15.14
N ALA A 67 -0.39 -0.14 -14.53
CA ALA A 67 -0.87 1.16 -15.00
C ALA A 67 -0.15 2.35 -14.34
N GLU A 68 0.93 2.09 -13.59
CA GLU A 68 1.70 3.15 -12.97
C GLU A 68 2.74 3.76 -13.91
N THR A 69 3.09 5.01 -13.64
CA THR A 69 4.21 5.69 -14.29
C THR A 69 5.01 6.43 -13.23
N SER A 70 6.34 6.36 -13.33
CA SER A 70 7.24 7.07 -12.42
C SER A 70 7.00 8.60 -12.46
N SER A 71 6.56 9.12 -13.60
CA SER A 71 6.27 10.55 -13.78
C SER A 71 5.06 11.07 -12.96
N ALA A 72 4.18 10.16 -12.51
CA ALA A 72 2.99 10.55 -11.73
C ALA A 72 3.34 11.03 -10.31
N VAL A 73 4.47 10.56 -9.75
CA VAL A 73 4.94 10.96 -8.43
C VAL A 73 6.29 11.66 -8.57
N LYS A 74 6.30 12.97 -8.37
CA LYS A 74 7.51 13.79 -8.54
C LYS A 74 8.42 13.81 -7.31
N ASP A 75 7.85 13.56 -6.13
CA ASP A 75 8.56 13.64 -4.87
C ASP A 75 9.13 12.28 -4.44
N SER A 76 10.23 12.32 -3.69
CA SER A 76 10.83 11.12 -3.11
C SER A 76 9.91 10.49 -2.05
N GLN A 77 9.46 9.26 -2.29
CA GLN A 77 8.38 8.64 -1.49
C GLN A 77 8.85 8.04 -0.15
N LEU A 78 10.08 7.53 -0.09
CA LEU A 78 10.52 6.65 1.01
C LEU A 78 11.58 7.25 1.94
N VAL A 79 11.97 8.52 1.75
CA VAL A 79 13.09 9.18 2.45
C VAL A 79 13.02 8.97 3.96
N TYR A 80 11.89 9.31 4.58
CA TYR A 80 11.70 9.14 6.02
C TYR A 80 11.76 7.67 6.44
N SER A 81 11.07 6.79 5.69
CA SER A 81 10.99 5.37 6.02
C SER A 81 12.35 4.67 5.99
N VAL A 82 13.21 5.05 5.03
CA VAL A 82 14.57 4.52 4.94
C VAL A 82 15.43 5.14 6.03
N ALA A 83 15.30 6.45 6.28
CA ALA A 83 16.09 7.14 7.29
C ALA A 83 15.86 6.60 8.70
N THR A 84 14.62 6.33 9.08
CA THR A 84 14.29 5.82 10.42
C THR A 84 14.23 4.30 10.48
N ASN A 85 14.63 3.60 9.41
CA ASN A 85 14.38 2.17 9.20
C ASN A 85 12.94 1.72 9.58
N SER A 86 11.94 2.56 9.32
CA SER A 86 10.54 2.27 9.66
C SER A 86 9.81 1.62 8.49
N SER A 87 8.75 0.90 8.82
CA SER A 87 7.89 0.22 7.86
C SER A 87 6.80 1.12 7.31
N SER A 88 6.56 1.05 6.00
CA SER A 88 5.45 1.71 5.31
C SER A 88 4.19 0.86 5.37
N LYS A 89 3.04 1.52 5.52
CA LYS A 89 1.74 0.85 5.48
C LYS A 89 1.44 0.38 4.06
N ILE A 90 1.27 -0.93 3.87
CA ILE A 90 0.78 -1.47 2.60
C ILE A 90 -0.66 -0.98 2.39
N THR A 91 -0.84 -0.21 1.32
CA THR A 91 -2.16 0.23 0.86
C THR A 91 -2.43 -0.48 -0.47
N PRO A 92 -3.53 -1.25 -0.58
CA PRO A 92 -3.87 -1.88 -1.84
C PRO A 92 -4.05 -0.78 -2.89
N THR A 93 -3.54 -1.04 -4.09
CA THR A 93 -3.82 -0.23 -5.26
C THR A 93 -5.33 -0.21 -5.45
N ALA A 94 -5.88 0.92 -5.91
CA ALA A 94 -7.32 1.11 -5.95
C ALA A 94 -7.97 -0.13 -6.57
N LYS A 95 -8.85 -0.80 -5.80
CA LYS A 95 -9.72 -1.82 -6.38
C LYS A 95 -10.39 -1.15 -7.56
N VAL A 96 -10.35 -1.78 -8.74
CA VAL A 96 -11.22 -1.40 -9.86
C VAL A 96 -12.55 -1.07 -9.23
N GLY A 97 -12.87 0.24 -9.23
CA GLY A 97 -14.02 0.72 -8.51
C GLY A 97 -15.18 -0.10 -9.02
N SER A 98 -15.93 -0.74 -8.11
CA SER A 98 -17.33 -0.87 -8.45
C SER A 98 -17.77 0.56 -8.72
N THR A 99 -18.16 0.86 -9.96
CA THR A 99 -18.66 2.18 -10.36
C THR A 99 -19.81 2.64 -9.45
N GLU A 100 -20.36 1.72 -8.68
CA GLU A 100 -21.33 1.96 -7.63
C GLU A 100 -20.73 2.74 -6.47
N LYS A 101 -21.29 3.93 -6.25
CA LYS A 101 -21.11 4.72 -5.04
C LYS A 101 -21.25 3.87 -3.79
N ARG A 102 -20.42 4.14 -2.77
CA ARG A 102 -20.52 3.51 -1.45
C ARG A 102 -20.96 4.52 -0.40
N PHE A 103 -21.68 4.06 0.60
CA PHE A 103 -22.19 4.89 1.68
C PHE A 103 -21.77 4.30 3.02
N LYS A 104 -21.32 5.18 3.92
CA LYS A 104 -21.15 4.91 5.34
C LYS A 104 -22.47 5.21 6.04
N ILE A 105 -23.07 4.21 6.70
CA ILE A 105 -24.28 4.36 7.49
C ILE A 105 -23.89 4.23 8.97
N LEU A 106 -24.11 5.29 9.75
CA LEU A 106 -23.93 5.29 11.19
C LEU A 106 -25.28 5.01 11.87
N VAL A 107 -25.33 3.96 12.68
CA VAL A 107 -26.56 3.47 13.33
C VAL A 107 -26.36 3.42 14.84
N LYS A 108 -27.39 3.78 15.61
CA LYS A 108 -27.41 3.67 17.08
C LYS A 108 -28.55 2.78 17.55
N GLY A 109 -28.32 2.06 18.65
CA GLY A 109 -29.38 1.29 19.32
C GLY A 109 -29.80 0.02 18.58
N CYS A 110 -28.89 -0.58 17.81
CA CYS A 110 -29.12 -1.91 17.24
C CYS A 110 -29.32 -2.91 18.40
N LYS A 111 -30.25 -3.86 18.27
CA LYS A 111 -30.29 -5.02 19.18
C LYS A 111 -28.95 -5.78 19.09
N PHE A 112 -28.38 -6.10 20.25
CA PHE A 112 -27.11 -6.82 20.37
C PHE A 112 -27.33 -8.14 21.08
N ASP A 113 -26.73 -9.21 20.58
CA ASP A 113 -26.78 -10.54 21.21
C ASP A 113 -25.80 -10.64 22.41
N SER A 114 -24.88 -9.69 22.55
CA SER A 114 -23.90 -9.62 23.64
C SER A 114 -23.60 -8.18 24.09
N PRO A 115 -23.12 -7.98 25.34
CA PRO A 115 -22.80 -6.65 25.85
C PRO A 115 -21.68 -5.97 25.05
N ARG A 116 -21.91 -4.73 24.61
CA ARG A 116 -20.93 -3.93 23.85
C ARG A 116 -20.69 -2.57 24.51
N ARG A 117 -19.43 -2.12 24.53
CA ARG A 117 -19.03 -0.82 25.11
C ARG A 117 -19.43 0.41 24.28
N VAL A 118 -19.95 0.20 23.06
CA VAL A 118 -20.38 1.28 22.16
C VAL A 118 -21.79 0.98 21.67
N SER A 119 -22.64 2.00 21.70
CA SER A 119 -24.04 1.92 21.25
C SER A 119 -24.22 2.20 19.75
N THR A 120 -23.12 2.53 19.06
CA THR A 120 -23.08 2.88 17.64
C THR A 120 -22.41 1.79 16.80
N SER A 121 -22.96 1.53 15.62
CA SER A 121 -22.44 0.61 14.60
C SER A 121 -22.27 1.34 13.28
N GLU A 122 -21.17 1.08 12.60
CA GLU A 122 -20.88 1.63 11.27
C GLU A 122 -21.00 0.53 10.21
N TYR A 123 -21.67 0.83 9.10
CA TYR A 123 -21.78 -0.07 7.95
C TYR A 123 -21.28 0.64 6.69
N ILE A 124 -20.47 -0.06 5.89
CA ILE A 124 -20.06 0.39 4.56
C ILE A 124 -20.80 -0.46 3.53
N VAL A 125 -21.59 0.20 2.66
CA VAL A 125 -22.55 -0.48 1.76
C VAL A 125 -22.42 0.10 0.35
N SER A 126 -22.53 -0.73 -0.69
CA SER A 126 -22.68 -0.26 -2.07
C SER A 126 -24.08 0.29 -2.33
N ALA A 127 -24.22 1.20 -3.30
CA ALA A 127 -25.50 1.78 -3.70
C ALA A 127 -26.56 0.69 -4.00
N SER A 128 -26.18 -0.36 -4.72
CA SER A 128 -27.05 -1.50 -5.04
C SER A 128 -27.59 -2.25 -3.81
N LYS A 129 -26.87 -2.23 -2.69
CA LYS A 129 -27.21 -2.96 -1.46
C LYS A 129 -27.74 -2.03 -0.36
N MET A 130 -28.04 -0.78 -0.66
CA MET A 130 -28.56 0.19 0.32
C MET A 130 -29.90 -0.24 0.91
N THR A 131 -30.87 -0.54 0.05
CA THR A 131 -32.21 -0.96 0.47
C THR A 131 -32.21 -2.19 1.38
N PRO A 132 -31.57 -3.33 1.01
CA PRO A 132 -31.56 -4.50 1.88
C PRO A 132 -30.85 -4.22 3.21
N GLN A 133 -29.81 -3.38 3.22
CA GLN A 133 -29.14 -3.01 4.46
C GLN A 133 -30.01 -2.14 5.37
N ILE A 134 -30.69 -1.14 4.83
CA ILE A 134 -31.63 -0.29 5.61
C ILE A 134 -32.75 -1.16 6.20
N GLN A 135 -33.33 -2.07 5.41
CA GLN A 135 -34.35 -2.99 5.90
C GLN A 135 -33.84 -3.88 7.03
N ARG A 136 -32.58 -4.33 6.96
CA ARG A 136 -31.95 -5.09 8.04
C ARG A 136 -31.78 -4.25 9.31
N ILE A 137 -31.34 -3.00 9.18
CA ILE A 137 -31.19 -2.07 10.31
C ILE A 137 -32.52 -1.85 11.03
N HIS A 138 -33.60 -1.63 10.28
CA HIS A 138 -34.94 -1.47 10.84
C HIS A 138 -35.45 -2.73 11.53
N ARG A 139 -35.19 -3.93 10.96
CA ARG A 139 -35.51 -5.21 11.63
C ARG A 139 -34.79 -5.39 12.97
N THR A 140 -33.57 -4.88 13.07
CA THR A 140 -32.77 -4.89 14.30
C THR A 140 -33.10 -3.71 15.24
N SER A 141 -34.15 -2.92 14.94
CA SER A 141 -34.57 -1.73 15.69
C SER A 141 -33.51 -0.64 15.82
N GLY A 142 -32.49 -0.65 14.95
CA GLY A 142 -31.45 0.38 14.93
C GLY A 142 -31.97 1.70 14.34
N LYS A 143 -31.59 2.82 14.95
CA LYS A 143 -31.87 4.16 14.43
C LYS A 143 -30.69 4.66 13.61
N ILE A 144 -30.92 4.99 12.35
CA ILE A 144 -29.92 5.61 11.47
C ILE A 144 -29.68 7.04 11.94
N ILE A 145 -28.42 7.40 12.16
CA ILE A 145 -27.97 8.74 12.55
C ILE A 145 -27.53 9.52 11.31
N SER A 146 -26.68 8.92 10.48
CA SER A 146 -26.15 9.57 9.27
C SER A 146 -25.86 8.57 8.16
N ILE A 147 -25.95 9.07 6.93
CA ILE A 147 -25.54 8.37 5.70
C ILE A 147 -24.62 9.33 4.95
N THR A 148 -23.36 8.95 4.74
CA THR A 148 -22.37 9.78 4.03
C THR A 148 -21.76 8.99 2.88
N GLU A 149 -21.68 9.59 1.70
CA GLU A 149 -20.96 9.01 0.55
C GLU A 149 -19.47 8.89 0.88
N ILE A 150 -18.89 7.72 0.60
CA ILE A 150 -17.46 7.46 0.74
C ILE A 150 -16.86 7.51 -0.67
N ILE A 151 -15.97 8.48 -0.89
CA ILE A 151 -15.17 8.62 -2.10
C ILE A 151 -14.01 7.61 -2.05
#